data_AF-A0A2D0KB34-F1
#
_entry.id   AF-A0A2D0KB34-F1
#
_cell.length_a   1.000
_cell.length_b   1.000
_cell.length_c   1.000
_cell.angle_alpha   90.00
_cell.angle_beta   90.00
_cell.angle_gamma   90.00
#
_symmetry.space_group_name_H-M   'P 1'
#
loop_
_entity.id
_entity.type
_entity.pdbx_description
1 polymer ?
#
loop_
_entity_poly.entity_id
_entity_poly.type
_entity_poly.pdbx_seq_one_letter_code
_entity_poly.pdbx_strand_id
1 'polypeptide(L)' 'MKFNQLPYESQQAAREALVHALNIEMESRRYIDESRAKYIARNIRDSFIALETEDPKRGGDGAEEEAEG' A
#
# COMPACT_ATOMS: atom_id res chain seq x y z
N MET A 1 -0.01 14.00 4.87
CA MET A 1 1.40 13.82 5.28
C MET A 1 2.15 13.05 4.18
N LYS A 2 3.47 13.24 4.00
CA LYS A 2 4.28 12.44 3.06
C LYS A 2 4.98 11.29 3.80
N PHE A 3 5.26 10.19 3.10
CA PHE A 3 5.89 9.00 3.70
C PHE A 3 7.25 9.28 4.37
N ASN A 4 8.08 10.12 3.75
CA ASN A 4 9.40 10.49 4.31
C ASN A 4 9.31 11.41 5.55
N GLN A 5 8.10 11.83 5.93
CA GLN A 5 7.84 12.59 7.14
C GLN A 5 7.36 11.69 8.29
N LEU A 6 7.07 10.40 8.03
CA LEU A 6 6.68 9.45 9.08
C LEU A 6 7.85 9.20 10.05
N PRO A 7 7.57 8.81 11.30
CA PRO A 7 8.59 8.28 12.19
C PRO A 7 9.44 7.21 11.50
N TYR A 8 10.72 7.13 11.86
CA TYR A 8 11.65 6.21 11.22
C TYR A 8 11.19 4.75 11.34
N GLU A 9 10.62 4.41 12.50
CA GLU A 9 10.04 3.12 12.82
C GLU A 9 8.90 2.76 11.86
N SER A 10 7.97 3.70 11.62
CA SER A 10 6.87 3.52 10.68
C SER A 10 7.37 3.39 9.23
N GLN A 11 8.44 4.09 8.87
CA GLN A 11 9.08 3.92 7.56
C GLN A 11 9.73 2.53 7.40
N GLN A 12 10.38 2.01 8.44
CA GLN A 12 10.97 0.67 8.42
C GLN A 12 9.90 -0.41 8.34
N ALA A 13 8.87 -0.32 9.17
CA ALA A 13 7.75 -1.26 9.16
C ALA A 13 7.05 -1.31 7.78
N ALA A 14 6.88 -0.17 7.11
CA ALA A 14 6.32 -0.14 5.76
C ALA A 14 7.24 -0.78 4.70
N ARG A 15 8.56 -0.65 4.84
CA ARG A 15 9.54 -1.31 3.95
C ARG A 15 9.53 -2.82 4.15
N GLU A 16 9.48 -3.27 5.40
CA GLU A 16 9.36 -4.69 5.74
C GLU A 16 8.06 -5.29 5.20
N ALA A 17 6.93 -4.60 5.41
CA ALA A 17 5.63 -5.01 4.87
C ALA A 17 5.65 -5.11 3.34
N LEU A 18 6.33 -4.18 2.65
CA LEU A 18 6.49 -4.23 1.20
C LEU A 18 7.30 -5.45 0.74
N VAL A 19 8.42 -5.74 1.39
CA VAL A 19 9.24 -6.93 1.06
C VAL A 19 8.42 -8.21 1.27
N HIS A 20 7.69 -8.31 2.38
CA HIS A 20 6.83 -9.47 2.65
C HIS A 20 5.72 -9.63 1.61
N ALA A 21 5.02 -8.54 1.26
CA ALA A 21 3.96 -8.57 0.26
C ALA A 21 4.47 -8.98 -1.12
N LEU A 22 5.64 -8.48 -1.53
CA LEU A 22 6.27 -8.86 -2.80
C LEU A 22 6.71 -10.34 -2.78
N ASN A 23 7.23 -10.85 -1.67
CA ASN A 23 7.58 -12.27 -1.57
C ASN A 23 6.34 -13.17 -1.70
N ILE A 24 5.24 -12.85 -1.01
CA ILE A 24 3.97 -13.59 -1.11
C ILE A 24 3.42 -13.56 -2.54
N GLU A 25 3.45 -12.40 -3.19
CA GLU A 25 2.97 -12.26 -4.57
C GLU A 25 3.88 -13.05 -5.55
N MET A 26 5.21 -13.05 -5.35
CA MET A 26 6.16 -13.86 -6.14
C MET A 26 5.93 -15.36 -5.94
N GLU A 27 5.70 -15.81 -4.70
CA GLU A 27 5.44 -17.21 -4.39
C GLU A 27 4.14 -17.71 -5.03
N SER A 28 3.09 -16.87 -5.03
CA SER A 28 1.78 -17.21 -5.58
C SER A 28 1.74 -17.19 -7.11
N ARG A 29 2.42 -16.25 -7.76
CA ARG A 29 2.33 -16.03 -9.22
C ARG A 29 3.57 -16.43 -10.02
N ARG A 30 4.67 -16.76 -9.33
CA ARG A 30 6.02 -17.01 -9.91
C ARG A 30 6.63 -15.82 -10.67
N TYR A 31 5.94 -14.68 -10.70
CA TYR A 31 6.32 -13.46 -11.39
C TYR A 31 5.52 -12.28 -10.84
N ILE A 32 6.13 -11.09 -10.84
CA ILE A 32 5.47 -9.81 -10.57
C ILE A 32 5.89 -8.83 -11.66
N ASP A 33 4.92 -8.26 -12.37
CA ASP A 33 5.19 -7.16 -13.29
C ASP A 33 5.38 -5.83 -12.55
N GLU A 34 6.02 -4.89 -13.25
CA GLU A 34 6.33 -3.58 -12.69
C GLU A 34 5.08 -2.80 -12.23
N SER A 35 3.97 -2.91 -12.96
CA SER A 35 2.72 -2.21 -12.61
C SER A 35 2.15 -2.77 -11.31
N ARG A 36 2.17 -4.09 -11.14
CA ARG A 36 1.73 -4.78 -9.93
C ARG A 36 2.63 -4.44 -8.73
N ALA A 37 3.95 -4.45 -8.91
CA ALA A 37 4.89 -4.04 -7.85
C ALA A 37 4.66 -2.59 -7.40
N LYS A 38 4.48 -1.67 -8.36
CA LYS A 38 4.16 -0.26 -8.09
C LYS A 38 2.83 -0.09 -7.35
N TYR A 39 1.81 -0.85 -7.72
CA TYR A 39 0.51 -0.84 -7.05
C TYR A 39 0.61 -1.27 -5.58
N ILE A 40 1.29 -2.37 -5.30
CA ILE A 40 1.52 -2.87 -3.94
C ILE A 40 2.28 -1.83 -3.11
N ALA A 41 3.37 -1.29 -3.64
CA ALA A 41 4.17 -0.28 -2.97
C ALA A 41 3.38 0.98 -2.64
N ARG A 42 2.53 1.45 -3.57
CA ARG A 42 1.64 2.60 -3.36
C ARG A 42 0.66 2.34 -2.23
N ASN A 43 -0.05 1.21 -2.26
CA ASN A 43 -1.07 0.90 -1.26
C ASN A 43 -0.48 0.79 0.15
N ILE A 44 0.67 0.12 0.30
CA ILE A 44 1.34 0.02 1.60
C ILE A 44 1.75 1.40 2.10
N ARG A 45 2.38 2.21 1.24
CA ARG A 45 2.77 3.58 1.60
C ARG A 45 1.57 4.42 2.07
N ASP A 46 0.48 4.38 1.31
CA ASP A 46 -0.70 5.19 1.56
C ASP A 46 -1.42 4.73 2.85
N SER A 47 -1.49 3.41 3.11
CA SER A 47 -2.03 2.85 4.36
C SER A 47 -1.22 3.27 5.59
N PHE A 48 0.11 3.25 5.52
CA PHE A 48 0.95 3.69 6.65
C PHE A 48 0.80 5.18 6.94
N ILE A 49 0.68 6.01 5.89
CA ILE A 49 0.37 7.43 6.07
C ILE A 49 -0.99 7.59 6.78
N ALA A 50 -2.02 6.88 6.31
CA ALA A 50 -3.36 6.96 6.88
C ALA A 50 -3.38 6.59 8.38
N LEU A 51 -2.71 5.48 8.74
CA LEU A 51 -2.59 5.00 10.13
C LEU A 51 -1.94 6.04 11.05
N GLU A 52 -0.86 6.67 10.62
CA GLU A 52 -0.13 7.68 11.42
C GLU A 52 -0.86 9.02 11.50
N THR A 53 -1.81 9.29 10.59
CA THR A 53 -2.57 10.54 10.56
C THR A 53 -3.95 10.45 11.21
N GLU A 54 -4.31 9.30 11.78
CA GLU A 54 -5.66 9.00 12.30
C GLU A 54 -6.80 9.28 11.29
N ASP A 55 -6.47 9.35 9.99
CA ASP A 55 -7.45 9.50 8.91
C ASP A 55 -7.75 8.08 8.42
N PRO A 56 -8.87 7.44 8.81
CA PRO A 56 -9.15 6.05 8.46
C PRO A 56 -9.51 5.87 6.97
N LYS A 57 -9.26 6.87 6.12
CA LYS A 57 -9.69 6.82 4.72
C LYS A 57 -8.83 5.88 3.88
N ARG A 58 -9.54 4.82 3.47
CA ARG A 58 -9.33 3.90 2.35
C ARG A 58 -8.37 2.73 2.59
N GLY A 59 -8.77 1.87 3.51
CA GLY A 59 -8.66 0.44 3.28
C GLY A 59 -9.68 0.00 2.22
N GLY A 60 -9.27 -0.06 0.96
CA GLY A 60 -9.89 -0.90 -0.08
C GLY A 60 -11.41 -0.83 -0.27
N ASP A 61 -11.96 0.32 -0.66
CA ASP A 61 -13.25 0.35 -1.35
C ASP A 61 -13.01 0.31 -2.85
N GLY A 62 -13.12 -0.89 -3.42
CA GLY A 62 -13.56 -1.02 -4.80
C GLY A 62 -15.05 -0.70 -4.86
N ALA A 63 -15.40 0.58 -5.01
CA ALA A 63 -16.76 1.02 -5.34
C ALA A 63 -16.78 2.49 -5.76
N GLU A 64 -16.17 2.80 -6.91
CA GLU A 64 -16.57 3.97 -7.71
C GLU A 64 -16.60 3.51 -9.18
N GLU A 65 -17.61 2.69 -9.52
CA GLU A 65 -18.21 2.77 -10.85
C GLU A 65 -19.37 3.75 -10.73
N GLU A 66 -19.20 4.89 -11.39
CA GLU A 66 -20.22 5.88 -11.66
C GLU A 66 -21.33 5.27 -12.53
N ALA A 67 -22.59 5.51 -12.18
CA ALA A 67 -23.65 5.84 -13.12
C ALA A 67 -24.88 6.36 -12.35
N GLU A 68 -25.01 7.68 -12.27
CA GLU A 68 -26.30 8.33 -12.04
C GLU A 68 -27.26 7.95 -13.17
N GLY A 69 -28.47 7.53 -12.82
CA GLY A 69 -29.61 7.30 -13.72
C GLY A 69 -30.91 7.68 -13.01
#